data_AF-A0AAD9AYI1-F1
#
_entry.id   AF-A0AAD9AYI1-F1
#
_cell.length_a   1.000
_cell.length_b   1.000
_cell.length_c   1.000
_cell.angle_alpha   90.00
_cell.angle_beta   90.00
_cell.angle_gamma   90.00
#
_symmetry.space_group_name_H-M   'P 1'
#
loop_
_entity.id
_entity.type
_entity.pdbx_description
1 polymer ?
#
loop_
_entity_poly.entity_id
_entity_poly.type
_entity_poly.pdbx_seq_one_letter_code
_entity_poly.pdbx_strand_id
1 'polypeptide(L)'
;MPSSQEDIAASLAAYRSFIAAQNRRVLDVYVPFIATAEPDELEDDEDLNELRLEALGSLLDTTLADFGVSEPNEVLTCYDELAPKIGADGTYVMHEGSHEEREAKRREYLDEIEKNLKLKSREDVRETISIPEDFRTLAGLVDGVLDYGIPFWRNTTQPAFWWGCRQYLGSYASTVMTPEELEEYAGLGSSWKIAGGWTPGTGPDANFSILYCRQCDEDACSGGTLCAQPLMVSTYLRPPRTFWPGTLISGRMMRYLTRKI
;
A
#
# COMPACT_ATOMS: atom_id res chain seq x y z
N MET A 1 -19.58 12.43 4.53
CA MET A 1 -19.27 13.13 3.26
C MET A 1 -17.94 12.61 2.73
N PRO A 2 -17.76 12.47 1.40
CA PRO A 2 -16.46 12.11 0.81
C PRO A 2 -15.41 13.19 1.13
N SER A 3 -14.15 12.77 1.28
CA SER A 3 -13.04 13.69 1.55
C SER A 3 -12.80 14.57 0.31
N SER A 4 -12.39 15.82 0.51
CA SER A 4 -11.99 16.64 -0.64
C SER A 4 -10.69 16.10 -1.26
N GLN A 5 -10.46 16.37 -2.54
CA GLN A 5 -9.19 16.02 -3.19
C GLN A 5 -7.99 16.66 -2.47
N GLU A 6 -8.15 17.87 -1.94
CA GLU A 6 -7.13 18.58 -1.16
C GLU A 6 -6.83 17.85 0.16
N ASP A 7 -7.85 17.36 0.87
CA ASP A 7 -7.68 16.59 2.11
C ASP A 7 -6.93 15.27 1.86
N ILE A 8 -7.26 14.58 0.76
CA ILE A 8 -6.60 13.32 0.37
C ILE A 8 -5.13 13.59 0.02
N ALA A 9 -4.88 14.62 -0.78
CA ALA A 9 -3.52 15.02 -1.16
C ALA A 9 -2.68 15.44 0.06
N ALA A 10 -3.25 16.21 0.98
CA ALA A 10 -2.58 16.62 2.21
C ALA A 10 -2.28 15.43 3.13
N SER A 11 -3.22 14.50 3.27
CA SER A 11 -3.03 13.26 4.05
C SER A 11 -1.93 12.39 3.44
N LEU A 12 -1.94 12.22 2.12
CA LEU A 12 -0.92 11.49 1.38
C LEU A 12 0.47 12.14 1.52
N ALA A 13 0.56 13.47 1.45
CA ALA A 13 1.83 14.18 1.65
C ALA A 13 2.37 13.99 3.08
N ALA A 14 1.51 14.07 4.09
CA ALA A 14 1.89 13.80 5.49
C ALA A 14 2.37 12.36 5.69
N TYR A 15 1.70 11.39 5.04
CA TYR A 15 2.10 9.99 5.04
C TYR A 15 3.49 9.79 4.41
N ARG A 16 3.68 10.33 3.21
CA ARG A 16 4.96 10.26 2.49
C ARG A 16 6.10 10.81 3.33
N SER A 17 5.90 11.98 3.93
CA SER A 17 6.88 12.61 4.82
C SER A 17 7.19 11.73 6.03
N PHE A 18 6.18 11.14 6.67
CA PHE A 18 6.37 10.26 7.82
C PHE A 18 7.17 9.00 7.46
N ILE A 19 6.79 8.31 6.37
CA ILE A 19 7.45 7.07 5.96
C ILE A 19 8.87 7.34 5.46
N ALA A 20 9.07 8.38 4.64
CA ALA A 20 10.40 8.80 4.20
C ALA A 20 11.31 9.10 5.40
N ALA A 21 10.80 9.78 6.43
CA ALA A 21 11.58 10.02 7.64
C ALA A 21 11.94 8.74 8.40
N GLN A 22 11.05 7.73 8.45
CA GLN A 22 11.38 6.44 9.08
C GLN A 22 12.45 5.69 8.28
N ASN A 23 12.30 5.63 6.96
CA ASN A 23 13.23 4.92 6.09
C ASN A 23 14.60 5.61 6.03
N ARG A 24 14.64 6.95 6.06
CA ARG A 24 15.89 7.71 6.19
C ARG A 24 16.67 7.35 7.45
N ARG A 25 16.00 7.24 8.61
CA ARG A 25 16.65 6.85 9.88
C ARG A 25 17.32 5.48 9.81
N VAL A 26 16.75 4.56 9.03
CA VAL A 26 17.35 3.25 8.80
C VAL A 26 18.59 3.38 7.92
N LEU A 27 18.51 4.18 6.85
CA LEU A 27 19.65 4.47 5.98
C LEU A 27 20.78 5.23 6.67
N ASP A 28 20.48 6.07 7.67
CA ASP A 28 21.49 6.73 8.51
C ASP A 28 22.40 5.73 9.23
N VAL A 29 21.97 4.47 9.37
CA VAL A 29 22.78 3.37 9.92
C VAL A 29 23.50 2.60 8.81
N TYR A 30 22.77 2.18 7.77
CA TYR A 30 23.33 1.32 6.72
C TYR A 30 24.31 2.04 5.79
N VAL A 31 24.05 3.29 5.44
CA VAL A 31 24.90 4.04 4.50
C VAL A 31 26.31 4.21 5.07
N PRO A 32 26.52 4.71 6.30
CA PRO A 32 27.87 4.77 6.86
C PRO A 32 28.52 3.40 7.00
N PHE A 33 27.76 2.39 7.45
CA PHE A 33 28.28 1.03 7.61
C PHE A 33 28.83 0.47 6.30
N ILE A 34 28.08 0.59 5.20
CA ILE A 34 28.49 0.11 3.87
C ILE A 34 29.60 1.00 3.31
N ALA A 35 29.52 2.32 3.48
CA ALA A 35 30.53 3.25 3.00
C ALA A 35 31.92 3.00 3.62
N THR A 36 31.97 2.49 4.84
CA THR A 36 33.23 2.15 5.54
C THR A 36 33.58 0.67 5.50
N ALA A 37 32.77 -0.17 4.85
CA ALA A 37 33.02 -1.61 4.81
C ALA A 37 34.29 -1.92 4.02
N GLU A 38 35.18 -2.71 4.61
CA GLU A 38 36.39 -3.24 3.97
C GLU A 38 36.20 -4.75 3.82
N PRO A 39 35.95 -5.26 2.60
CA PRO A 39 35.85 -6.70 2.37
C PRO A 39 37.19 -7.41 2.64
N ASP A 40 37.10 -8.61 3.22
CA ASP A 40 38.27 -9.41 3.62
C ASP A 40 39.09 -9.90 2.40
N GLU A 41 38.42 -10.11 1.26
CA GLU A 41 39.01 -10.44 -0.03
C GLU A 41 38.33 -9.55 -1.09
N LEU A 42 39.14 -8.79 -1.83
CA LEU A 42 38.74 -8.11 -3.06
C LEU A 42 39.46 -8.81 -4.20
N GLU A 43 38.73 -9.15 -5.26
CA GLU A 43 39.39 -9.56 -6.49
C GLU A 43 40.19 -8.36 -7.06
N ASP A 44 41.35 -8.62 -7.66
CA ASP A 44 42.31 -7.57 -8.07
C ASP A 44 41.73 -6.55 -9.07
N ASP A 45 40.58 -6.85 -9.69
CA ASP A 45 39.86 -6.03 -10.67
C ASP A 45 38.53 -5.43 -10.15
N GLU A 46 38.13 -5.71 -8.91
CA GLU A 46 36.90 -5.16 -8.33
C GLU A 46 37.07 -3.71 -7.84
N ASP A 47 36.18 -2.83 -8.30
CA ASP A 47 36.08 -1.47 -7.76
C ASP A 47 35.27 -1.51 -6.44
N LEU A 48 35.95 -1.26 -5.32
CA LEU A 48 35.34 -1.22 -4.00
C LEU A 48 34.18 -0.22 -3.89
N ASN A 49 34.22 0.90 -4.60
CA ASN A 49 33.13 1.86 -4.60
C ASN A 49 31.91 1.33 -5.36
N GLU A 50 32.15 0.66 -6.49
CA GLU A 50 31.09 -0.02 -7.27
C GLU A 50 30.39 -1.07 -6.41
N LEU A 51 31.14 -1.95 -5.73
CA LEU A 51 30.57 -2.96 -4.83
C LEU A 51 29.72 -2.35 -3.71
N ARG A 52 30.15 -1.22 -3.13
CA ARG A 52 29.39 -0.50 -2.09
C ARG A 52 28.09 0.09 -2.64
N LEU A 53 28.13 0.65 -3.85
CA LEU A 53 26.94 1.16 -4.54
C LEU A 53 25.99 0.02 -4.92
N GLU A 54 26.50 -1.12 -5.36
CA GLU A 54 25.70 -2.31 -5.65
C GLU A 54 25.03 -2.87 -4.39
N ALA A 55 25.74 -2.91 -3.26
CA ALA A 55 25.18 -3.33 -1.98
C ALA A 55 24.04 -2.40 -1.52
N LEU A 56 24.22 -1.07 -1.65
CA LEU A 56 23.18 -0.09 -1.34
C LEU A 56 22.04 -0.12 -2.36
N GLY A 57 22.34 -0.31 -3.64
CA GLY A 57 21.34 -0.48 -4.70
C GLY A 57 20.48 -1.70 -4.47
N SER A 58 21.10 -2.83 -4.10
CA SER A 58 20.42 -4.06 -3.71
C SER A 58 19.50 -3.84 -2.50
N LEU A 59 19.97 -3.11 -1.48
CA LEU A 59 19.15 -2.76 -0.31
C LEU A 59 17.94 -1.90 -0.70
N LEU A 60 18.12 -0.97 -1.64
CA LEU A 60 17.10 -0.04 -2.12
C LEU A 60 16.29 -0.58 -3.31
N ASP A 61 16.52 -1.82 -3.72
CA ASP A 61 15.87 -2.48 -4.87
C ASP A 61 15.93 -1.61 -6.14
N THR A 62 17.11 -1.05 -6.42
CA THR A 62 17.31 -0.08 -7.50
C THR A 62 18.76 0.00 -7.97
N THR A 63 18.97 0.63 -9.12
CA THR A 63 20.31 0.96 -9.62
C THR A 63 20.60 2.43 -9.30
N LEU A 64 21.48 2.69 -8.33
CA LEU A 64 21.78 4.04 -7.85
C LEU A 64 22.37 4.97 -8.92
N ALA A 65 23.14 4.41 -9.86
CA ALA A 65 23.72 5.14 -10.98
C ALA A 65 22.66 5.81 -11.89
N ASP A 66 21.48 5.20 -12.03
CA ASP A 66 20.36 5.76 -12.83
C ASP A 66 19.83 7.07 -12.23
N PHE A 67 20.14 7.32 -10.96
CA PHE A 67 19.78 8.54 -10.23
C PHE A 67 20.97 9.50 -10.08
N GLY A 68 22.10 9.22 -10.73
CA GLY A 68 23.31 10.04 -10.65
C GLY A 68 24.03 9.95 -9.31
N VAL A 69 23.80 8.89 -8.53
CA VAL A 69 24.52 8.61 -7.29
C VAL A 69 25.80 7.87 -7.62
N SER A 70 26.94 8.47 -7.28
CA SER A 70 28.29 7.98 -7.58
C SER A 70 29.09 7.59 -6.33
N GLU A 71 28.62 7.99 -5.15
CA GLU A 71 29.26 7.67 -3.87
C GLU A 71 28.18 7.22 -2.85
N PRO A 72 28.47 6.22 -1.98
CA PRO A 72 27.52 5.73 -0.98
C PRO A 72 26.87 6.82 -0.12
N ASN A 73 27.65 7.82 0.31
CA ASN A 73 27.16 8.89 1.17
C ASN A 73 26.21 9.87 0.46
N GLU A 74 26.23 9.91 -0.88
CA GLU A 74 25.31 10.74 -1.65
C GLU A 74 23.86 10.29 -1.49
N VAL A 75 23.62 9.00 -1.20
CA VAL A 75 22.27 8.46 -0.93
C VAL A 75 21.52 9.26 0.13
N LEU A 76 22.19 9.64 1.23
CA LEU A 76 21.57 10.43 2.29
C LEU A 76 21.41 11.91 1.92
N THR A 77 22.28 12.41 1.04
CA THR A 77 22.27 13.80 0.58
C THR A 77 21.15 14.04 -0.42
N CYS A 78 20.94 13.11 -1.36
CA CYS A 78 19.88 13.17 -2.37
C CYS A 78 18.58 12.43 -1.96
N TYR A 79 18.50 11.95 -0.71
CA TYR A 79 17.41 11.08 -0.25
C TYR A 79 16.01 11.63 -0.54
N ASP A 80 15.80 12.93 -0.32
CA ASP A 80 14.47 13.53 -0.48
C ASP A 80 14.00 13.52 -1.95
N GLU A 81 14.93 13.54 -2.91
CA GLU A 81 14.63 13.39 -4.34
C GLU A 81 14.55 11.93 -4.78
N LEU A 82 15.34 11.06 -4.15
CA LEU A 82 15.40 9.63 -4.45
C LEU A 82 14.17 8.89 -3.91
N ALA A 83 13.74 9.20 -2.69
CA ALA A 83 12.73 8.44 -1.96
C ALA A 83 11.40 8.27 -2.71
N PRO A 84 10.84 9.30 -3.37
CA PRO A 84 9.61 9.12 -4.16
C PRO A 84 9.80 8.24 -5.41
N LYS A 85 11.01 8.16 -5.97
CA LYS A 85 11.32 7.41 -7.20
C LYS A 85 11.54 5.92 -6.94
N ILE A 86 12.02 5.56 -5.75
CA ILE A 86 12.22 4.16 -5.33
C ILE A 86 11.11 3.70 -4.37
N GLY A 87 10.13 4.56 -4.16
CA GLY A 87 9.01 4.38 -3.24
C GLY A 87 9.39 4.30 -1.76
N ALA A 88 10.57 4.78 -1.36
CA ALA A 88 10.98 4.83 0.05
C ALA A 88 10.16 5.82 0.89
N ASP A 89 9.23 6.56 0.28
CA ASP A 89 8.21 7.38 0.95
C ASP A 89 6.90 6.60 1.24
N GLY A 90 6.86 5.28 1.03
CA GLY A 90 5.68 4.46 1.30
C GLY A 90 4.61 4.54 0.20
N THR A 91 4.92 5.17 -0.92
CA THR A 91 4.08 5.16 -2.11
C THR A 91 4.92 4.68 -3.28
N TYR A 92 4.31 4.35 -4.41
CA TYR A 92 5.07 4.30 -5.64
C TYR A 92 4.21 4.76 -6.81
N VAL A 93 4.92 5.19 -7.85
CA VAL A 93 4.38 5.45 -9.17
C VAL A 93 4.99 4.41 -10.10
N MET A 94 4.19 3.77 -10.94
CA MET A 94 4.76 2.89 -11.95
C MET A 94 5.60 3.73 -12.90
N HIS A 95 6.91 3.53 -12.88
CA HIS A 95 7.87 4.25 -13.73
C HIS A 95 7.99 3.65 -15.14
N GLU A 96 7.39 2.47 -15.36
CA GLU A 96 7.34 1.82 -16.66
C GLU A 96 6.22 2.38 -17.54
N GLY A 97 6.58 2.73 -18.77
CA GLY A 97 5.65 3.20 -19.78
C GLY A 97 5.37 4.70 -19.73
N SER A 98 4.65 5.16 -20.74
CA SER A 98 4.13 6.52 -20.83
C SER A 98 3.05 6.79 -19.78
N HIS A 99 2.77 8.07 -19.56
CA HIS A 99 1.66 8.49 -18.71
C HIS A 99 0.32 7.84 -19.13
N GLU A 100 0.06 7.77 -20.43
CA GLU A 100 -1.17 7.20 -21.00
C GLU A 100 -1.28 5.69 -20.74
N GLU A 101 -0.18 4.94 -20.87
CA GLU A 101 -0.14 3.51 -20.57
C GLU A 101 -0.42 3.24 -19.09
N ARG A 102 0.13 4.08 -18.20
CA ARG A 102 -0.11 3.99 -16.76
C ARG A 102 -1.56 4.29 -16.40
N GLU A 103 -2.16 5.32 -17.03
CA GLU A 103 -3.58 5.61 -16.87
C GLU A 103 -4.47 4.48 -17.39
N ALA A 104 -4.09 3.85 -18.51
CA ALA A 104 -4.81 2.71 -19.06
C ALA A 104 -4.80 1.51 -18.10
N LYS A 105 -3.63 1.16 -17.54
CA LYS A 105 -3.50 0.10 -16.51
C LYS A 105 -4.34 0.39 -15.26
N ARG A 106 -4.38 1.66 -14.83
CA ARG A 106 -5.22 2.07 -13.70
C ARG A 106 -6.70 1.94 -14.00
N ARG A 107 -7.13 2.35 -15.19
CA ARG A 107 -8.53 2.19 -15.63
C ARG A 107 -8.92 0.72 -15.67
N GLU A 108 -8.07 -0.13 -16.26
CA GLU A 108 -8.26 -1.57 -16.30
C GLU A 108 -8.41 -2.18 -14.89
N TYR A 109 -7.56 -1.77 -13.95
CA TYR A 109 -7.66 -2.18 -12.55
C TYR A 109 -9.03 -1.81 -11.95
N LEU A 110 -9.43 -0.54 -12.05
CA LEU A 110 -10.68 -0.04 -11.47
C LEU A 110 -11.91 -0.71 -12.12
N ASP A 111 -11.90 -0.86 -13.45
CA ASP A 111 -12.98 -1.49 -14.20
C ASP A 111 -13.17 -2.97 -13.82
N GLU A 112 -12.06 -3.72 -13.70
CA GLU A 112 -12.13 -5.13 -13.34
C GLU A 112 -12.59 -5.31 -11.88
N ILE A 113 -12.17 -4.44 -10.96
CA ILE A 113 -12.67 -4.45 -9.58
C ILE A 113 -14.17 -4.12 -9.55
N GLU A 114 -14.63 -3.07 -10.24
CA GLU A 114 -16.06 -2.72 -10.28
C GLU A 114 -16.93 -3.83 -10.85
N LYS A 115 -16.53 -4.37 -11.99
CA LYS A 115 -17.23 -5.49 -12.63
C LYS A 115 -17.38 -6.67 -11.68
N ASN A 116 -16.31 -7.04 -10.99
CA ASN A 116 -16.33 -8.18 -10.07
C ASN A 116 -17.09 -7.85 -8.77
N LEU A 117 -17.07 -6.60 -8.30
CA LEU A 117 -17.91 -6.16 -7.18
C LEU A 117 -19.37 -6.37 -7.52
N LYS A 118 -19.83 -5.95 -8.70
CA LYS A 118 -21.22 -6.18 -9.14
C LYS A 118 -21.56 -7.66 -9.27
N LEU A 119 -20.61 -8.49 -9.70
CA LEU A 119 -20.83 -9.93 -9.87
C LEU A 119 -20.91 -10.68 -8.53
N LYS A 120 -19.97 -10.41 -7.61
CA LYS A 120 -19.74 -11.20 -6.39
C LYS A 120 -20.48 -10.67 -5.16
N SER A 121 -20.89 -9.40 -5.17
CA SER A 121 -21.62 -8.80 -4.05
C SER A 121 -23.05 -9.33 -3.93
N ARG A 122 -23.66 -9.09 -2.78
CA ARG A 122 -25.07 -9.39 -2.51
C ARG A 122 -25.97 -8.74 -3.55
N GLU A 123 -26.99 -9.48 -3.96
CA GLU A 123 -27.93 -9.09 -5.03
C GLU A 123 -28.55 -7.71 -4.81
N ASP A 124 -28.91 -7.38 -3.57
CA ASP A 124 -29.58 -6.12 -3.21
C ASP A 124 -28.71 -4.87 -3.34
N VAL A 125 -27.39 -5.00 -3.50
CA VAL A 125 -26.47 -3.87 -3.68
C VAL A 125 -25.77 -3.85 -5.04
N ARG A 126 -25.89 -4.88 -5.87
CA ARG A 126 -25.11 -5.03 -7.12
C ARG A 126 -25.20 -3.84 -8.06
N GLU A 127 -26.36 -3.21 -8.18
CA GLU A 127 -26.56 -2.07 -9.07
C GLU A 127 -25.98 -0.75 -8.52
N THR A 128 -25.73 -0.71 -7.20
CA THR A 128 -25.31 0.51 -6.50
C THR A 128 -23.87 0.46 -5.98
N ILE A 129 -23.32 -0.74 -5.81
CA ILE A 129 -21.96 -0.93 -5.33
C ILE A 129 -20.98 -0.44 -6.39
N SER A 130 -20.05 0.39 -5.94
CA SER A 130 -19.01 1.00 -6.76
C SER A 130 -17.84 1.36 -5.88
N ILE A 131 -16.62 1.36 -6.43
CA ILE A 131 -15.42 1.79 -5.71
C ILE A 131 -15.67 3.16 -5.05
N PRO A 132 -15.16 3.46 -3.84
CA PRO A 132 -15.34 4.77 -3.22
C PRO A 132 -14.60 5.87 -4.00
N GLU A 133 -15.19 7.06 -4.10
CA GLU A 133 -14.53 8.19 -4.78
C GLU A 133 -13.20 8.60 -4.14
N ASP A 134 -13.09 8.51 -2.82
CA ASP A 134 -11.83 8.76 -2.12
C ASP A 134 -10.72 7.80 -2.60
N PHE A 135 -11.07 6.54 -2.91
CA PHE A 135 -10.13 5.58 -3.46
C PHE A 135 -9.75 5.90 -4.91
N ARG A 136 -10.72 6.32 -5.75
CA ARG A 136 -10.41 6.77 -7.13
C ARG A 136 -9.51 7.99 -7.14
N THR A 137 -9.76 8.93 -6.23
CA THR A 137 -8.94 10.14 -6.07
C THR A 137 -7.53 9.77 -5.63
N LEU A 138 -7.37 8.90 -4.63
CA LEU A 138 -6.07 8.37 -4.22
C LEU A 138 -5.35 7.67 -5.37
N ALA A 139 -6.04 6.82 -6.12
CA ALA A 139 -5.49 6.12 -7.28
C ALA A 139 -5.07 7.08 -8.40
N GLY A 140 -5.69 8.26 -8.50
CA GLY A 140 -5.25 9.32 -9.41
C GLY A 140 -3.91 9.97 -9.01
N LEU A 141 -3.54 9.91 -7.73
CA LEU A 141 -2.33 10.53 -7.19
C LEU A 141 -1.13 9.57 -7.13
N VAL A 142 -1.36 8.30 -6.84
CA VAL A 142 -0.33 7.26 -6.69
C VAL A 142 -0.80 5.94 -7.28
N ASP A 143 0.14 5.07 -7.62
CA ASP A 143 -0.16 3.75 -8.18
C ASP A 143 -0.10 2.62 -7.14
N GLY A 144 0.18 2.95 -5.88
CA GLY A 144 0.12 2.03 -4.74
C GLY A 144 0.52 2.70 -3.42
N VAL A 145 0.16 2.06 -2.31
CA VAL A 145 0.43 2.53 -0.94
C VAL A 145 1.00 1.39 -0.11
N LEU A 146 2.24 1.54 0.32
CA LEU A 146 3.07 0.54 0.98
C LEU A 146 3.40 1.00 2.41
N ASP A 147 3.64 0.06 3.31
CA ASP A 147 4.10 0.41 4.67
C ASP A 147 5.59 0.80 4.69
N TYR A 148 6.07 1.24 5.86
CA TYR A 148 7.49 1.55 6.08
C TYR A 148 8.37 0.31 5.87
N GLY A 149 9.62 0.54 5.53
CA GLY A 149 10.59 -0.50 5.23
C GLY A 149 11.47 -0.15 4.05
N ILE A 150 12.70 -0.63 4.14
CA ILE A 150 13.68 -0.58 3.07
C ILE A 150 13.17 -1.40 1.87
N PRO A 151 13.23 -0.87 0.63
CA PRO A 151 12.57 -1.46 -0.53
C PRO A 151 12.80 -2.96 -0.73
N PHE A 152 14.03 -3.46 -0.62
CA PHE A 152 14.33 -4.88 -0.76
C PHE A 152 13.52 -5.78 0.19
N TRP A 153 13.59 -5.46 1.48
CA TRP A 153 12.85 -6.20 2.51
C TRP A 153 11.35 -5.94 2.42
N ARG A 154 10.97 -4.73 2.03
CA ARG A 154 9.56 -4.34 1.93
C ARG A 154 8.84 -5.11 0.85
N ASN A 155 9.42 -5.19 -0.35
CA ASN A 155 8.82 -5.85 -1.50
C ASN A 155 8.72 -7.37 -1.30
N THR A 156 9.48 -7.94 -0.37
CA THR A 156 9.50 -9.38 -0.06
C THR A 156 8.71 -9.76 1.20
N THR A 157 8.61 -8.86 2.19
CA THR A 157 8.16 -9.23 3.54
C THR A 157 7.29 -8.19 4.24
N GLN A 158 6.96 -7.04 3.64
CA GLN A 158 6.16 -6.02 4.32
C GLN A 158 4.75 -5.89 3.74
N PRO A 159 3.78 -5.42 4.55
CA PRO A 159 2.44 -5.16 4.08
C PRO A 159 2.39 -4.03 3.05
N ALA A 160 1.54 -4.20 2.05
CA ALA A 160 0.98 -3.10 1.29
C ALA A 160 -0.47 -2.90 1.68
N PHE A 161 -0.87 -1.65 1.91
CA PHE A 161 -2.27 -1.28 2.02
C PHE A 161 -2.97 -1.39 0.67
N TRP A 162 -2.23 -1.09 -0.39
CA TRP A 162 -2.65 -1.26 -1.77
C TRP A 162 -1.45 -1.60 -2.65
N TRP A 163 -1.43 -2.82 -3.19
CA TRP A 163 -0.40 -3.31 -4.12
C TRP A 163 -0.48 -2.70 -5.51
N GLY A 164 -1.45 -1.82 -5.76
CA GLY A 164 -1.56 -1.12 -7.03
C GLY A 164 -1.98 -1.98 -8.21
N CYS A 165 -1.65 -1.47 -9.39
CA CYS A 165 -1.95 -2.10 -10.69
C CYS A 165 -0.88 -3.13 -11.09
N ARG A 166 -0.37 -3.92 -10.14
CA ARG A 166 0.69 -4.92 -10.38
C ARG A 166 0.08 -6.25 -10.84
N GLN A 167 -0.08 -6.42 -12.15
CA GLN A 167 -0.69 -7.63 -12.75
C GLN A 167 0.06 -8.93 -12.44
N TYR A 168 1.37 -8.87 -12.16
CA TYR A 168 2.15 -10.07 -11.85
C TYR A 168 1.77 -10.73 -10.51
N LEU A 169 1.01 -10.04 -9.65
CA LEU A 169 0.46 -10.58 -8.41
C LEU A 169 -0.83 -11.40 -8.63
N GLY A 170 -1.30 -11.51 -9.87
CA GLY A 170 -2.49 -12.27 -10.25
C GLY A 170 -3.59 -11.38 -10.86
N SER A 171 -4.72 -12.01 -11.19
CA SER A 171 -5.88 -11.29 -11.72
C SER A 171 -6.48 -10.38 -10.65
N TYR A 172 -6.74 -9.11 -10.97
CA TYR A 172 -7.44 -8.19 -10.05
C TYR A 172 -8.79 -8.75 -9.58
N ALA A 173 -9.47 -9.52 -10.43
CA ALA A 173 -10.73 -10.18 -10.14
C ALA A 173 -10.67 -11.14 -8.93
N SER A 174 -9.50 -11.75 -8.65
CA SER A 174 -9.34 -12.65 -7.51
C SER A 174 -9.27 -11.91 -6.17
N THR A 175 -8.96 -10.61 -6.19
CA THR A 175 -8.94 -9.79 -4.97
C THR A 175 -10.35 -9.43 -4.49
N VAL A 176 -11.34 -9.47 -5.38
CA VAL A 176 -12.76 -9.29 -5.05
C VAL A 176 -13.32 -10.61 -4.56
N MET A 177 -13.99 -10.58 -3.41
CA MET A 177 -14.45 -11.77 -2.71
C MET A 177 -15.98 -11.73 -2.54
N THR A 178 -16.61 -12.90 -2.40
CA THR A 178 -18.02 -12.99 -2.00
C THR A 178 -18.18 -12.57 -0.54
N PRO A 179 -19.38 -12.21 -0.09
CA PRO A 179 -19.64 -11.89 1.32
C PRO A 179 -19.16 -12.99 2.28
N GLU A 180 -19.37 -14.26 1.94
CA GLU A 180 -18.98 -15.41 2.77
C GLU A 180 -17.46 -15.53 2.89
N GLU A 181 -16.74 -15.35 1.77
CA GLU A 181 -15.28 -15.31 1.75
C GLU A 181 -14.75 -14.15 2.62
N LEU A 182 -15.39 -12.98 2.53
CA LEU A 182 -15.02 -11.80 3.32
C LEU A 182 -15.32 -11.95 4.81
N GLU A 183 -16.36 -12.67 5.21
CA GLU A 183 -16.67 -12.94 6.62
C GLU A 183 -15.53 -13.74 7.28
N GLU A 184 -15.01 -14.76 6.58
CA GLU A 184 -13.84 -15.53 7.03
C GLU A 184 -12.56 -14.68 7.00
N TYR A 185 -12.34 -13.95 5.91
CA TYR A 185 -11.09 -13.26 5.64
C TYR A 185 -10.90 -11.97 6.47
N ALA A 186 -11.97 -11.19 6.63
CA ALA A 186 -11.95 -9.91 7.35
C ALA A 186 -12.12 -10.04 8.86
N GLY A 187 -12.36 -11.25 9.39
CA GLY A 187 -12.48 -11.52 10.83
C GLY A 187 -13.50 -10.64 11.55
N LEU A 188 -14.51 -10.15 10.82
CA LEU A 188 -15.58 -9.34 11.40
C LEU A 188 -16.51 -10.25 12.20
N GLY A 189 -16.83 -9.86 13.43
CA GLY A 189 -17.76 -10.61 14.28
C GLY A 189 -19.15 -10.74 13.66
N SER A 190 -19.96 -11.67 14.17
CA SER A 190 -21.31 -11.99 13.68
C SER A 190 -22.31 -10.82 13.70
N SER A 191 -21.98 -9.73 14.39
CA SER A 191 -22.75 -8.49 14.43
C SER A 191 -22.66 -7.66 13.14
N TRP A 192 -21.80 -8.04 12.18
CA TRP A 192 -21.65 -7.34 10.91
C TRP A 192 -22.29 -8.13 9.76
N LYS A 193 -22.88 -7.40 8.81
CA LYS A 193 -23.35 -7.96 7.54
C LYS A 193 -22.56 -7.34 6.41
N ILE A 194 -21.81 -8.18 5.71
CA ILE A 194 -21.01 -7.80 4.55
C ILE A 194 -21.87 -7.93 3.30
N ALA A 195 -21.80 -6.91 2.44
CA ALA A 195 -22.49 -6.85 1.17
C ALA A 195 -21.55 -7.12 -0.01
N GLY A 196 -20.27 -6.82 0.14
CA GLY A 196 -19.24 -7.08 -0.84
C GLY A 196 -17.95 -6.36 -0.47
N GLY A 197 -16.91 -6.56 -1.25
CA GLY A 197 -15.61 -5.94 -0.97
C GLY A 197 -14.47 -6.60 -1.72
N TRP A 198 -13.28 -6.06 -1.52
CA TRP A 198 -12.07 -6.61 -2.11
C TRP A 198 -10.86 -6.34 -1.22
N THR A 199 -9.75 -6.98 -1.57
CA THR A 199 -8.48 -6.95 -0.85
C THR A 199 -7.44 -6.18 -1.66
N PRO A 200 -7.35 -4.84 -1.53
CA PRO A 200 -6.40 -4.05 -2.31
C PRO A 200 -4.93 -4.38 -1.96
N GLY A 201 -4.68 -4.93 -0.77
CA GLY A 201 -3.35 -5.13 -0.22
C GLY A 201 -3.29 -6.25 0.79
N THR A 202 -2.08 -6.79 0.99
CA THR A 202 -1.79 -7.91 1.90
C THR A 202 -0.40 -7.73 2.51
N GLY A 203 -0.11 -8.49 3.58
CA GLY A 203 1.22 -8.63 4.19
C GLY A 203 1.32 -9.93 4.99
N PRO A 204 2.51 -10.31 5.48
CA PRO A 204 2.74 -11.64 6.07
C PRO A 204 1.82 -12.02 7.24
N ASP A 205 1.32 -11.03 7.97
CA ASP A 205 0.40 -11.22 9.10
C ASP A 205 -0.80 -10.27 9.05
N ALA A 206 -1.05 -9.61 7.90
CA ALA A 206 -2.06 -8.57 7.78
C ALA A 206 -2.82 -8.64 6.46
N ASN A 207 -4.15 -8.55 6.55
CA ASN A 207 -5.04 -8.42 5.40
C ASN A 207 -5.65 -7.04 5.41
N PHE A 208 -5.66 -6.37 4.25
CA PHE A 208 -6.34 -5.08 4.08
C PHE A 208 -7.52 -5.29 3.15
N SER A 209 -8.70 -4.90 3.62
CA SER A 209 -9.94 -5.07 2.87
C SER A 209 -10.74 -3.78 2.86
N ILE A 210 -11.37 -3.50 1.71
CA ILE A 210 -12.41 -2.47 1.59
C ILE A 210 -13.74 -3.20 1.50
N LEU A 211 -14.60 -3.00 2.50
CA LEU A 211 -15.82 -3.77 2.71
C LEU A 211 -17.04 -2.87 2.72
N TYR A 212 -18.09 -3.25 2.02
CA TYR A 212 -19.39 -2.63 2.13
C TYR A 212 -20.15 -3.41 3.18
N CYS A 213 -20.36 -2.84 4.36
CA CYS A 213 -20.98 -3.57 5.46
C CYS A 213 -21.87 -2.68 6.32
N ARG A 214 -22.72 -3.31 7.12
CA ARG A 214 -23.48 -2.64 8.18
C ARG A 214 -23.39 -3.44 9.47
N GLN A 215 -23.41 -2.74 10.60
CA GLN A 215 -23.61 -3.37 11.89
C GLN A 215 -25.10 -3.71 12.05
N CYS A 216 -25.42 -4.94 12.43
CA CYS A 216 -26.76 -5.34 12.85
C CYS A 216 -26.92 -5.01 14.33
N ASP A 217 -27.94 -4.21 14.66
CA ASP A 217 -28.55 -4.26 16.00
C ASP A 217 -29.39 -5.55 16.09
N GLU A 218 -29.42 -6.17 17.27
CA GLU A 218 -30.00 -7.52 17.50
C GLU A 218 -31.44 -7.70 16.99
N ASP A 219 -32.20 -6.61 16.80
CA ASP A 219 -33.63 -6.63 16.44
C ASP A 219 -33.97 -6.19 15.00
N ALA A 220 -33.01 -5.73 14.18
CA ALA A 220 -33.32 -4.99 12.94
C ALA A 220 -33.07 -5.76 11.62
N CYS A 221 -32.55 -6.99 11.67
CA CYS A 221 -31.97 -7.63 10.48
C CYS A 221 -32.93 -8.47 9.60
N SER A 222 -34.24 -8.22 9.68
CA SER A 222 -35.25 -8.79 8.76
C SER A 222 -35.93 -7.71 7.91
N GLY A 223 -35.29 -7.28 6.81
CA GLY A 223 -36.02 -6.65 5.69
C GLY A 223 -35.69 -5.21 5.28
N GLY A 224 -34.62 -4.58 5.78
CA GLY A 224 -34.24 -3.22 5.35
C GLY A 224 -33.25 -3.20 4.17
N THR A 225 -33.53 -2.36 3.15
CA THR A 225 -32.62 -1.98 2.05
C THR A 225 -31.24 -1.58 2.59
N LEU A 226 -30.18 -2.20 2.09
CA LEU A 226 -28.81 -1.93 2.51
C LEU A 226 -28.31 -0.59 1.92
N CYS A 227 -28.09 0.41 2.77
CA CYS A 227 -27.24 1.55 2.46
C CYS A 227 -25.83 1.19 2.96
N ALA A 228 -25.05 0.49 2.13
CA ALA A 228 -23.76 -0.05 2.55
C ALA A 228 -22.68 1.05 2.46
N GLN A 229 -22.01 1.33 3.57
CA GLN A 229 -20.87 2.25 3.59
C GLN A 229 -19.56 1.47 3.47
N PRO A 230 -18.56 1.98 2.73
CA PRO A 230 -17.24 1.36 2.67
C PRO A 230 -16.52 1.53 4.01
N LEU A 231 -16.16 0.41 4.63
CA LEU A 231 -15.30 0.30 5.79
C LEU A 231 -13.98 -0.33 5.35
N MET A 232 -12.87 0.33 5.66
CA MET A 232 -11.58 -0.31 5.53
C MET A 232 -11.27 -1.10 6.81
N VAL A 233 -11.01 -2.39 6.65
CA VAL A 233 -10.66 -3.29 7.75
C VAL A 233 -9.22 -3.74 7.57
N SER A 234 -8.46 -3.68 8.66
CA SER A 234 -7.16 -4.32 8.77
C SER A 234 -7.27 -5.40 9.83
N THR A 235 -7.15 -6.65 9.41
CA THR A 235 -7.09 -7.80 10.31
C THR A 235 -5.67 -8.31 10.42
N TYR A 236 -5.20 -8.43 11.66
CA TYR A 236 -3.93 -9.08 11.96
C TYR A 236 -4.19 -10.53 12.36
N LEU A 237 -3.58 -11.48 11.66
CA LEU A 237 -3.73 -12.92 11.92
C LEU A 237 -3.05 -13.35 13.23
N ARG A 238 -2.14 -12.52 13.75
CA ARG A 238 -1.53 -12.63 15.09
C ARG A 238 -1.35 -11.23 15.68
N PRO A 239 -1.49 -11.05 17.01
CA PRO A 239 -1.12 -9.78 17.62
C PRO A 239 0.37 -9.51 17.33
N PRO A 240 0.74 -8.36 16.77
CA PRO A 240 2.13 -8.05 16.47
C PRO A 240 2.93 -8.10 17.77
N ARG A 241 3.97 -8.94 17.82
CA ARG A 241 4.84 -9.12 19.00
C ARG A 241 5.67 -7.88 19.33
N THR A 242 5.61 -6.84 18.50
CA THR A 242 6.29 -5.57 18.70
C THR A 242 5.31 -4.43 18.38
N PHE A 243 4.72 -3.87 19.43
CA PHE A 243 3.94 -2.63 19.37
C PHE A 243 4.88 -1.47 19.02
N TRP A 244 4.95 -1.08 17.74
CA TRP A 244 5.58 0.16 17.33
C TRP A 244 4.52 1.25 17.10
N PRO A 245 4.68 2.48 17.62
CA PRO A 245 3.67 3.53 17.57
C PRO A 245 3.25 4.01 16.15
N GLY A 246 3.90 3.55 15.08
CA GLY A 246 3.60 3.91 13.69
C GLY A 246 2.32 3.29 13.12
N THR A 247 1.92 2.09 13.57
CA THR A 247 0.68 1.42 13.12
C THR A 247 -0.59 2.17 13.54
N LEU A 248 -0.50 2.93 14.63
CA LEU A 248 -1.55 3.84 15.12
C LEU A 248 -1.71 5.09 14.23
N ILE A 249 -0.67 5.51 13.50
CA ILE A 249 -0.70 6.66 12.58
C ILE A 249 -1.24 6.24 11.22
N SER A 250 -0.82 5.09 10.68
CA SER A 250 -1.40 4.48 9.47
C SER A 250 -2.89 4.15 9.66
N GLY A 251 -3.24 3.53 10.78
CA GLY A 251 -4.64 3.30 11.16
C GLY A 251 -5.41 4.60 11.41
N ARG A 252 -4.74 5.70 11.81
CA ARG A 252 -5.36 7.03 11.91
C ARG A 252 -5.56 7.67 10.54
N MET A 253 -4.64 7.58 9.58
CA MET A 253 -4.86 8.09 8.22
C MET A 253 -6.02 7.37 7.54
N MET A 254 -6.05 6.03 7.62
CA MET A 254 -7.15 5.23 7.08
C MET A 254 -8.47 5.44 7.84
N ARG A 255 -8.43 5.66 9.17
CA ARG A 255 -9.61 6.11 9.95
C ARG A 255 -9.97 7.57 9.67
N TYR A 256 -9.05 8.45 9.29
CA TYR A 256 -9.32 9.86 8.98
C TYR A 256 -10.05 9.97 7.63
N LEU A 257 -9.64 9.14 6.66
CA LEU A 257 -10.32 8.95 5.38
C LEU A 257 -11.73 8.33 5.54
N THR A 258 -12.07 7.75 6.70
CA THR A 258 -13.39 7.11 6.94
C THR A 258 -14.22 7.71 8.09
N ARG A 259 -13.67 8.55 8.97
CA ARG A 259 -14.37 9.11 10.16
C ARG A 259 -15.14 10.42 9.93
N LYS A 260 -15.15 10.97 8.72
CA LYS A 260 -16.05 12.08 8.34
C LYS A 260 -17.14 11.66 7.33
N ILE A 261 -17.47 10.37 7.31
CA ILE A 261 -18.67 9.85 6.63
C ILE A 261 -19.86 9.89 7.56
#